data_AF-A0A1M6VX22-F1
#
_entry.id   AF-A0A1M6VX22-F1
#
_cell.length_a   1.000
_cell.length_b   1.000
_cell.length_c   1.000
_cell.angle_alpha   90.00
_cell.angle_beta   90.00
_cell.angle_gamma   90.00
#
_symmetry.space_group_name_H-M   'P 1'
#
loop_
_entity.id
_entity.type
_entity.pdbx_description
1 polymer ?
#
loop_
_entity_poly.entity_id
_entity_poly.type
_entity_poly.pdbx_seq_one_letter_code
_entity_poly.pdbx_strand_id
1 'polypeptide(L)'
;MEDIWISLMVGVGLGGGYTGVGLWGVRRAWHWSMSRFVRWVIGGMLVRMIGALVVLAVCIKVLALHTAALVGGFGGVFVLGLVLEIWSWHRTALQQTHG
;
A
#
# COMPACT_ATOMS: atom_id res chain seq x y z
N MET A 1 -2.62 16.89 -22.37
CA MET A 1 -3.08 15.51 -22.09
C MET A 1 -1.95 14.64 -21.56
N GLU A 2 -0.71 14.83 -22.01
CA GLU A 2 0.46 14.08 -21.51
C GLU A 2 0.69 14.26 -20.00
N ASP A 3 0.51 15.46 -19.44
CA ASP A 3 0.68 15.71 -18.00
C ASP A 3 -0.28 14.90 -17.11
N ILE A 4 -1.48 14.60 -17.63
CA ILE A 4 -2.49 13.79 -16.94
C ILE A 4 -2.05 12.33 -16.91
N TRP A 5 -1.55 11.81 -18.03
CA TRP A 5 -1.03 10.45 -18.13
C TRP A 5 0.22 10.23 -17.28
N ILE A 6 1.13 11.21 -17.22
CA ILE A 6 2.32 11.17 -16.35
C ILE A 6 1.88 11.15 -14.88
N SER A 7 0.95 12.03 -14.49
CA SER A 7 0.40 12.06 -13.13
C SER A 7 -0.25 10.73 -12.73
N LEU A 8 -0.97 10.10 -13.66
CA LEU A 8 -1.61 8.80 -13.46
C LEU A 8 -0.57 7.69 -13.27
N MET A 9 0.43 7.61 -14.15
CA MET A 9 1.50 6.59 -14.08
C MET A 9 2.33 6.72 -12.80
N VAL A 10 2.62 7.95 -12.38
CA VAL A 10 3.32 8.22 -11.10
C VAL A 10 2.46 7.77 -9.92
N GLY A 11 1.17 8.08 -9.91
CA GLY A 11 0.24 7.60 -8.89
C GLY A 11 0.17 6.07 -8.82
N VAL A 12 0.07 5.42 -9.98
CA VAL A 12 0.06 3.95 -10.10
C VAL A 12 1.36 3.33 -9.60
N GLY A 13 2.51 3.88 -9.98
CA GLY A 13 3.82 3.39 -9.54
C GLY A 13 4.01 3.52 -8.03
N LEU A 14 3.58 4.62 -7.44
CA LEU A 14 3.60 4.84 -6.00
C LEU A 14 2.67 3.89 -5.25
N GLY A 15 1.44 3.72 -5.75
CA GLY A 15 0.49 2.76 -5.20
C GLY A 15 1.03 1.33 -5.30
N GLY A 16 1.66 0.97 -6.41
CA GLY A 16 2.24 -0.37 -6.62
C GLY A 16 3.41 -0.63 -5.69
N GLY A 17 4.29 0.34 -5.50
CA GLY A 17 5.36 0.28 -4.50
C GLY A 17 4.82 0.12 -3.08
N TYR A 18 3.79 0.89 -2.74
CA TYR A 18 3.10 0.78 -1.45
C TYR A 18 2.56 -0.64 -1.21
N THR A 19 1.84 -1.21 -2.18
CA THR A 19 1.28 -2.57 -2.12
C THR A 19 2.37 -3.64 -2.01
N GLY A 20 3.43 -3.53 -2.80
CA GLY A 20 4.52 -4.49 -2.81
C GLY A 20 5.23 -4.57 -1.45
N VAL A 21 5.50 -3.42 -0.83
CA VAL A 21 6.10 -3.37 0.51
C VAL A 21 5.14 -3.97 1.55
N GLY A 22 3.83 -3.73 1.43
CA GLY A 22 2.75 -4.37 2.21
C GLY A 22 2.86 -5.88 2.24
N LEU A 23 2.71 -6.49 1.06
CA LEU A 23 2.74 -7.94 0.87
C LEU A 23 4.06 -8.58 1.30
N TRP A 24 5.19 -7.91 1.07
CA TRP A 24 6.50 -8.42 1.52
C TRP A 24 6.59 -8.50 3.04
N GLY A 25 6.04 -7.51 3.74
CA GLY A 25 5.95 -7.50 5.19
C GLY A 25 5.12 -8.65 5.74
N VAL A 26 3.96 -8.92 5.13
CA VAL A 26 3.09 -10.03 5.52
C VAL A 26 3.78 -11.38 5.36
N ARG A 27 4.47 -11.59 4.23
CA ARG A 27 5.25 -12.82 4.00
C ARG A 27 6.31 -13.05 5.08
N ARG A 28 6.96 -11.97 5.54
CA ARG A 28 8.03 -12.05 6.54
C ARG A 28 7.51 -12.26 7.96
N ALA A 29 6.30 -11.80 8.25
CA ALA A 29 5.67 -11.90 9.57
C ALA A 29 4.94 -13.23 9.81
N TRP A 30 4.92 -14.16 8.84
CA TRP A 30 4.23 -15.45 8.93
C TRP A 30 4.66 -16.29 10.15
N HIS A 31 5.93 -16.18 10.57
CA HIS A 31 6.48 -16.94 11.69
C HIS A 31 6.28 -16.29 13.07
N TRP A 32 5.59 -15.15 13.16
CA TRP A 32 5.48 -14.40 14.40
C TRP A 32 4.23 -14.77 15.19
N SER A 33 4.30 -14.66 16.52
CA SER A 33 3.11 -14.83 17.36
C SER A 33 2.06 -13.77 17.03
N MET A 34 0.78 -14.14 17.14
CA MET A 34 -0.38 -13.29 16.80
C MET A 34 -0.26 -11.86 17.36
N SER A 35 0.19 -11.71 18.62
CA SER A 35 0.34 -10.41 19.28
C SER A 35 1.45 -9.53 18.67
N ARG A 36 2.52 -10.14 18.12
CA ARG A 36 3.59 -9.43 17.40
C ARG A 36 3.19 -9.14 15.95
N PHE A 37 2.49 -10.06 15.31
CA PHE A 37 1.93 -9.89 13.97
C PHE A 37 0.99 -8.68 13.92
N VAL A 38 -0.01 -8.62 14.81
CA VAL A 38 -0.97 -7.50 14.85
C VAL A 38 -0.29 -6.16 15.10
N ARG A 39 0.68 -6.10 16.04
CA ARG A 39 1.43 -4.87 16.33
C ARG A 39 2.25 -4.39 15.13
N TRP A 40 2.87 -5.33 14.41
CA TRP A 40 3.68 -5.01 13.24
C TRP A 40 2.84 -4.63 12.03
N VAL A 41 1.68 -5.26 11.86
CA VAL A 41 0.69 -4.91 10.84
C VAL A 41 0.13 -3.52 11.08
N ILE A 42 -0.35 -3.22 12.30
CA ILE A 42 -0.89 -1.89 12.63
C ILE A 42 0.19 -0.82 12.54
N GLY A 43 1.37 -1.07 13.12
CA GLY A 43 2.50 -0.15 13.04
C GLY A 43 3.00 0.07 11.62
N GLY A 44 3.09 -1.01 10.83
CA GLY A 44 3.45 -0.97 9.42
C GLY A 44 2.41 -0.23 8.57
N MET A 45 1.12 -0.43 8.82
CA MET A 45 0.04 0.32 8.17
C MET A 45 0.15 1.81 8.48
N LEU A 46 0.33 2.21 9.74
CA LEU A 46 0.48 3.61 10.13
C LEU A 46 1.69 4.27 9.44
N VAL A 47 2.85 3.64 9.49
CA VAL A 47 4.07 4.15 8.84
C VAL A 47 3.86 4.26 7.32
N ARG A 48 3.24 3.26 6.70
CA ARG A 48 2.95 3.29 5.27
C ARG A 48 1.92 4.36 4.90
N MET A 49 0.89 4.60 5.72
CA MET A 49 -0.09 5.66 5.49
C MET A 49 0.56 7.04 5.58
N ILE A 50 1.38 7.28 6.60
CA ILE A 50 2.15 8.52 6.75
C ILE A 50 3.10 8.69 5.57
N GLY A 51 3.84 7.64 5.20
CA GLY A 51 4.74 7.66 4.04
C GLY A 51 4.01 7.97 2.74
N ALA A 52 2.86 7.33 2.48
CA ALA A 52 2.04 7.61 1.31
C ALA A 52 1.56 9.06 1.26
N LEU A 53 1.07 9.59 2.38
CA LEU A 53 0.63 10.99 2.49
C LEU A 53 1.78 11.98 2.26
N VAL A 54 2.96 11.70 2.82
CA VAL A 54 4.17 12.51 2.61
C VAL A 54 4.58 12.49 1.14
N VAL A 55 4.60 11.31 0.51
CA VAL A 55 4.99 11.19 -0.89
C VAL A 55 3.96 11.86 -1.82
N LEU A 56 2.66 11.70 -1.55
CA LEU A 56 1.61 12.45 -2.24
C LEU A 56 1.79 13.96 -2.09
N ALA A 57 2.06 14.44 -0.87
CA ALA A 57 2.30 15.86 -0.62
C ALA A 57 3.52 16.38 -1.39
N VAL A 58 4.62 15.61 -1.41
CA VAL A 58 5.82 15.93 -2.20
C VAL A 58 5.51 15.95 -3.69
N CYS A 59 4.78 14.96 -4.22
CA CYS A 59 4.41 14.92 -5.63
C CYS A 59 3.53 16.11 -6.04
N ILE A 60 2.56 16.51 -5.21
CA ILE A 60 1.71 17.66 -5.49
C ILE A 60 2.51 18.97 -5.41
N LYS A 61 3.36 19.14 -4.39
CA LYS A 61 4.12 20.38 -4.17
C LYS A 61 5.30 20.57 -5.11
N VAL A 62 6.03 19.51 -5.42
CA VAL A 62 7.30 19.58 -6.16
C VAL A 62 7.10 19.34 -7.66
N LEU A 63 6.22 18.41 -8.04
CA LEU A 63 5.97 18.09 -9.45
C LEU A 63 4.76 18.82 -10.06
N ALA A 64 4.02 19.63 -9.27
CA ALA A 64 2.83 20.37 -9.72
C ALA A 64 1.81 19.50 -10.49
N LEU A 65 1.73 18.21 -10.13
CA LEU A 65 0.94 17.22 -10.87
C LEU A 65 -0.55 17.44 -10.68
N HIS A 66 -1.34 17.01 -11.67
CA HIS A 66 -2.78 17.15 -11.64
C HIS A 66 -3.37 16.26 -10.53
N THR A 67 -3.81 16.90 -9.44
CA THR A 67 -4.21 16.24 -8.18
C THR A 67 -5.21 15.10 -8.39
N ALA A 68 -6.24 15.31 -9.22
CA ALA A 68 -7.28 14.31 -9.46
C ALA A 68 -6.74 13.03 -10.15
N ALA A 69 -5.79 13.17 -11.08
CA ALA A 69 -5.22 12.04 -11.81
C ALA A 69 -4.21 11.26 -10.94
N LEU A 70 -3.40 11.99 -10.16
CA LEU A 70 -2.48 11.40 -9.19
C LEU A 70 -3.23 10.61 -8.11
N VAL A 71 -4.27 11.20 -7.52
CA VAL A 71 -5.11 10.56 -6.50
C VAL A 71 -5.91 9.40 -7.09
N GLY A 72 -6.39 9.52 -8.34
CA GLY A 72 -7.08 8.42 -9.02
C GLY A 72 -6.16 7.21 -9.25
N GLY A 73 -4.95 7.44 -9.77
CA GLY A 73 -3.96 6.39 -10.01
C GLY A 73 -3.47 5.75 -8.71
N PHE A 74 -3.10 6.58 -7.72
CA PHE A 74 -2.68 6.09 -6.41
C PHE A 74 -3.81 5.35 -5.68
N GLY A 75 -4.98 5.97 -5.60
CA GLY A 75 -6.14 5.43 -4.90
C GLY A 75 -6.61 4.10 -5.48
N GLY A 76 -6.65 3.96 -6.81
CA GLY A 76 -7.01 2.70 -7.46
C GLY A 76 -6.08 1.55 -7.10
N VAL A 77 -4.76 1.77 -7.20
CA VAL A 77 -3.77 0.74 -6.86
C VAL A 77 -3.70 0.49 -5.36
N PHE A 78 -3.89 1.53 -4.54
CA PHE A 78 -3.97 1.41 -3.09
C PHE A 78 -5.13 0.51 -2.66
N VAL A 79 -6.32 0.70 -3.22
CA VAL A 79 -7.50 -0.15 -2.94
C VAL A 79 -7.24 -1.59 -3.38
N LEU A 80 -6.72 -1.80 -4.60
CA LEU A 80 -6.36 -3.15 -5.07
C LEU A 80 -5.32 -3.81 -4.16
N GLY A 81 -4.36 -3.02 -3.68
CA GLY A 81 -3.34 -3.49 -2.73
C GLY A 81 -3.90 -3.90 -1.39
N LEU A 82 -4.84 -3.13 -0.83
CA LEU A 82 -5.54 -3.49 0.40
C LEU A 82 -6.34 -4.79 0.23
N VAL A 83 -7.03 -4.96 -0.90
CA VAL A 83 -7.76 -6.20 -1.20
C VAL A 83 -6.79 -7.40 -1.21
N LEU A 84 -5.63 -7.26 -1.86
CA LEU A 84 -4.60 -8.31 -1.88
C LEU A 84 -4.00 -8.58 -0.49
N GLU A 85 -3.78 -7.54 0.30
CA GLU A 85 -3.20 -7.65 1.65
C GLU A 85 -4.18 -8.38 2.58
N ILE A 86 -5.46 -7.98 2.59
CA ILE A 86 -6.54 -8.64 3.34
C ILE A 86 -6.71 -10.10 2.87
N TRP A 87 -6.70 -10.34 1.55
CA TRP A 87 -6.79 -11.69 1.02
C TRP A 87 -5.62 -12.57 1.47
N SER A 88 -4.40 -12.00 1.50
CA SER A 88 -3.23 -12.71 2.00
C SER A 88 -3.36 -13.07 3.48
N TRP A 89 -3.88 -12.16 4.31
CA TRP A 89 -4.13 -12.42 5.74
C TRP A 89 -5.16 -13.51 5.94
N HIS A 90 -6.27 -13.45 5.18
CA HIS A 90 -7.31 -14.45 5.25
C HIS A 90 -6.77 -15.84 4.89
N ARG A 91 -5.91 -15.92 3.86
CA ARG A 91 -5.26 -17.17 3.48
C ARG A 91 -4.29 -17.68 4.55
N THR A 92 -3.46 -16.82 5.13
CA THR A 92 -2.52 -17.21 6.19
C THR A 92 -3.23 -17.65 7.47
N ALA A 93 -4.31 -16.96 7.86
CA ALA A 93 -5.11 -17.31 9.03
C ALA A 93 -5.79 -18.68 8.88
N LEU A 94 -6.36 -18.98 7.71
CA LEU A 94 -6.96 -20.29 7.41
C LEU A 94 -5.95 -21.44 7.47
N GLN A 95 -4.68 -21.18 7.14
CA GLN A 95 -3.64 -22.22 7.21
C GLN A 95 -3.16 -22.50 8.64
N GLN A 96 -3.31 -21.55 9.57
CA GLN A 96 -2.95 -21.76 10.97
C GLN A 96 -4.03 -22.48 11.78
N THR A 97 -5.30 -22.48 11.36
CA THR A 97 -6.39 -23.18 12.05
C THR A 97 -6.54 -24.65 11.65
N HIS A 98 -5.93 -25.07 10.55
CA HIS A 98 -5.99 -26.45 10.03
C HIS A 98 -4.64 -27.20 10.09
N GLY A 99 -3.62 -26.61 10.70
CA GLY A 99 -2.26 -27.16 10.83
C GLY A 99 -1.94 -27.64 12.24
#